data_AF-A0A3C0QXB2-F1
#
_entry.id   AF-A0A3C0QXB2-F1
#
_cell.length_a   1.000
_cell.length_b   1.000
_cell.length_c   1.000
_cell.angle_alpha   90.00
_cell.angle_beta   90.00
_cell.angle_gamma   90.00
#
_symmetry.space_group_name_H-M   'P 1'
#
loop_
_entity.id
_entity.type
_entity.pdbx_description
1 polymer ?
#
loop_
_entity_poly.entity_id
_entity_poly.type
_entity_poly.pdbx_seq_one_letter_code
_entity_poly.pdbx_strand_id
1 'polypeptide(L)'
;MEAHFNIIARSRILNIDDVFINPATAENILPGFHSYWQQNNRGHILKDLGLTYHVDHAYSISIAIKNLSNEEYMGRPGDIQPPRHISLRVSGRL
;
A
#
# COMPACT_ATOMS: atom_id res chain seq x y z
N MET A 1 6.28 -20.95 16.34
CA MET A 1 6.01 -20.31 15.03
C MET A 1 4.89 -19.31 15.24
N GLU A 2 5.06 -18.10 14.75
CA GLU A 2 4.09 -17.02 14.87
C GLU A 2 3.64 -16.59 13.48
N ALA A 3 2.36 -16.29 13.32
CA ALA A 3 1.79 -15.77 12.09
C ALA A 3 0.97 -14.53 12.40
N HIS A 4 1.12 -13.50 11.56
CA HIS A 4 0.28 -12.31 11.62
C HIS A 4 -0.39 -12.09 10.27
N PHE A 5 -1.66 -11.73 10.32
CA PHE A 5 -2.44 -11.38 9.16
C PHE A 5 -3.18 -10.08 9.44
N ASN A 6 -3.09 -9.13 8.50
CA ASN A 6 -3.70 -7.82 8.64
C ASN A 6 -4.53 -7.51 7.40
N ILE A 7 -5.74 -7.01 7.60
CA ILE A 7 -6.63 -6.53 6.54
C ILE A 7 -6.95 -5.07 6.82
N ILE A 8 -6.73 -4.21 5.83
CA ILE A 8 -7.11 -2.80 5.88
C ILE A 8 -8.06 -2.54 4.72
N ALA A 9 -9.29 -2.15 5.01
CA ALA A 9 -10.26 -1.69 4.01
C ALA A 9 -10.36 -0.17 4.05
N ARG A 10 -10.29 0.48 2.88
CA ARG A 10 -10.48 1.94 2.74
C ARG A 10 -11.56 2.23 1.70
N SER A 11 -12.35 3.27 1.96
CA SER A 11 -13.31 3.79 0.99
C SER A 11 -12.60 4.61 -0.10
N ARG A 12 -13.33 4.95 -1.16
CA ARG A 12 -12.89 5.98 -2.11
C ARG A 12 -12.71 7.33 -1.42
N ILE A 13 -11.87 8.17 -1.99
CA ILE A 13 -11.66 9.55 -1.53
C ILE A 13 -12.79 10.40 -2.12
N LEU A 14 -13.52 11.10 -1.25
CA LEU A 14 -14.69 11.88 -1.66
C LEU A 14 -14.31 13.26 -2.23
N ASN A 15 -13.24 13.86 -1.71
CA ASN A 15 -12.84 15.21 -2.07
C ASN A 15 -11.32 15.33 -2.17
N ILE A 16 -10.87 16.10 -3.16
CA ILE A 16 -9.48 16.48 -3.40
C ILE A 16 -9.46 17.93 -3.88
N ASP A 17 -8.29 18.59 -3.83
CA ASP A 17 -8.19 20.00 -4.20
C ASP A 17 -8.65 20.21 -5.66
N ASP A 18 -9.47 21.26 -5.88
CA ASP A 18 -10.11 21.55 -7.18
C ASP A 18 -9.09 21.65 -8.32
N VAL A 19 -7.90 22.14 -8.00
CA VAL A 19 -6.77 22.29 -8.92
C VAL A 19 -6.41 21.00 -9.67
N PHE A 20 -6.66 19.82 -9.08
CA PHE A 20 -6.36 18.51 -9.67
C PHE A 20 -7.53 17.89 -10.47
N ILE A 21 -8.76 18.42 -10.34
CA ILE A 21 -9.96 17.91 -11.02
C ILE A 21 -10.54 18.89 -12.03
N ASN A 22 -10.23 20.19 -11.88
CA ASN A 22 -10.72 21.23 -12.75
C ASN A 22 -10.07 21.06 -14.14
N PRO A 23 -10.85 20.82 -15.21
CA PRO A 23 -10.32 20.59 -16.55
C PRO A 23 -9.43 21.72 -17.08
N ALA A 24 -9.59 22.95 -16.57
CA ALA A 24 -8.77 24.09 -16.94
C ALA A 24 -7.36 24.08 -16.31
N THR A 25 -7.17 23.38 -15.19
CA THR A 25 -5.88 23.37 -14.45
C THR A 25 -5.25 21.99 -14.34
N ALA A 26 -6.05 20.91 -14.32
CA ALA A 26 -5.59 19.56 -14.05
C ALA A 26 -4.54 19.06 -15.05
N GLU A 27 -4.80 19.22 -16.36
CA GLU A 27 -3.88 18.80 -17.43
C GLU A 27 -2.61 19.65 -17.50
N ASN A 28 -2.65 20.89 -16.99
CA ASN A 28 -1.48 21.78 -16.96
C ASN A 28 -0.50 21.43 -15.83
N ILE A 29 -0.98 20.78 -14.77
CA ILE A 29 -0.17 20.43 -13.60
C ILE A 29 0.37 19.01 -13.74
N LEU A 30 -0.51 18.07 -14.06
CA LEU A 30 -0.14 16.67 -14.24
C LEU A 30 -0.98 16.06 -15.37
N PRO A 31 -0.47 16.07 -16.61
CA PRO A 31 -1.18 15.51 -17.76
C PRO A 31 -1.60 14.06 -17.52
N GLY A 32 -2.87 13.75 -17.79
CA GLY A 32 -3.42 12.41 -17.58
C GLY A 32 -3.74 12.02 -16.13
N PHE A 33 -3.48 12.89 -15.15
CA PHE A 33 -3.87 12.64 -13.75
C PHE A 33 -5.38 12.55 -13.58
N HIS A 34 -6.11 13.49 -14.19
CA HIS A 34 -7.56 13.56 -14.03
C HIS A 34 -8.24 12.28 -14.51
N SER A 35 -7.83 11.74 -15.66
CA SER A 35 -8.34 10.47 -16.19
C SER A 35 -7.92 9.27 -15.34
N TYR A 36 -6.68 9.25 -14.83
CA TYR A 36 -6.22 8.22 -13.90
C TYR A 36 -7.02 8.23 -12.59
N TRP A 37 -7.28 9.42 -12.02
CA TRP A 37 -8.03 9.60 -10.79
C TRP A 37 -9.47 9.10 -10.93
N GLN A 38 -10.17 9.45 -12.02
CA GLN A 38 -11.53 8.99 -12.26
C GLN A 38 -11.63 7.46 -12.35
N GLN A 39 -10.60 6.79 -12.90
CA GLN A 39 -10.58 5.33 -13.05
C GLN A 39 -10.14 4.60 -11.78
N ASN A 40 -9.24 5.18 -10.98
CA ASN A 40 -8.56 4.50 -9.88
C ASN A 40 -8.96 4.99 -8.48
N ASN A 41 -9.75 6.06 -8.35
CA ASN A 41 -10.32 6.51 -7.07
C ASN A 41 -11.48 5.60 -6.61
N ARG A 42 -11.14 4.35 -6.31
CA ARG A 42 -12.03 3.34 -5.76
C ARG A 42 -11.61 2.93 -4.35
N GLY A 43 -12.56 2.38 -3.60
CA GLY A 43 -12.21 1.71 -2.35
C GLY A 43 -11.31 0.51 -2.62
N HIS A 44 -10.41 0.21 -1.68
CA HIS A 44 -9.42 -0.84 -1.82
C HIS A 44 -9.23 -1.61 -0.52
N ILE A 45 -8.78 -2.86 -0.64
CA ILE A 45 -8.49 -3.75 0.48
C ILE A 45 -7.03 -4.17 0.40
N LEU A 46 -6.25 -3.83 1.43
CA LEU A 46 -4.87 -4.27 1.58
C LEU A 46 -4.83 -5.46 2.53
N LYS A 47 -4.04 -6.46 2.13
CA LYS A 47 -3.81 -7.68 2.89
C LYS A 47 -2.33 -7.81 3.14
N ASP A 48 -1.92 -7.92 4.39
CA ASP A 48 -0.54 -8.21 4.76
C ASP A 48 -0.46 -9.54 5.46
N LEU A 49 0.61 -10.28 5.18
CA LEU A 49 0.93 -11.54 5.81
C LEU A 49 2.33 -11.44 6.41
N GLY A 50 2.55 -12.06 7.56
CA GLY A 50 3.92 -12.37 7.96
C GLY A 50 3.99 -13.57 8.87
N LEU A 51 5.14 -14.21 8.81
CA LEU A 51 5.46 -15.48 9.44
C LEU A 51 6.80 -15.31 10.14
N THR A 52 6.87 -15.71 11.40
CA THR A 52 8.11 -15.72 12.18
C THR A 52 8.35 -17.12 12.72
N TYR A 53 9.55 -17.62 12.47
CA TYR A 53 10.06 -18.86 13.02
C TYR A 53 11.19 -18.55 13.99
N HIS A 54 11.05 -18.99 15.23
CA HIS A 54 12.10 -18.90 16.24
C HIS A 54 12.93 -20.16 16.16
N VAL A 55 14.20 -20.01 15.79
CA VAL A 55 15.15 -21.12 15.70
C VAL A 55 15.59 -21.53 17.12
N ASP A 56 15.78 -20.54 17.99
CA ASP A 56 15.99 -20.70 19.43
C ASP A 56 15.57 -19.40 20.15
N HIS A 57 15.69 -19.32 21.48
CA HIS A 57 15.41 -18.15 22.29
C HIS A 57 16.25 -16.92 21.88
N ALA A 58 17.41 -17.14 21.27
CA ALA A 58 18.31 -16.08 20.82
C ALA A 58 18.09 -15.65 19.36
N TYR A 59 17.51 -16.50 18.50
CA TYR A 59 17.48 -16.27 17.05
C TYR A 59 16.11 -16.49 16.43
N SER A 60 15.71 -15.58 15.53
CA SER A 60 14.46 -15.67 14.79
C SER A 60 14.62 -15.29 13.31
N ILE A 61 13.80 -15.91 12.47
CA ILE A 61 13.70 -15.64 11.04
C ILE A 61 12.25 -15.23 10.76
N SER A 62 12.06 -14.06 10.16
CA SER A 62 10.75 -13.50 9.84
C SER A 62 10.62 -13.18 8.36
N ILE A 63 9.50 -13.55 7.76
CA ILE A 63 9.09 -13.14 6.41
C ILE A 63 7.84 -12.27 6.56
N ALA A 64 7.82 -11.11 5.92
CA ALA A 64 6.63 -10.28 5.83
C ALA A 64 6.36 -9.90 4.37
N ILE A 65 5.10 -10.05 3.96
CA ILE A 65 4.57 -9.72 2.65
C ILE A 65 3.52 -8.64 2.86
N LYS A 66 3.82 -7.44 2.37
CA LYS A 66 2.91 -6.30 2.34
C LYS A 66 2.19 -6.24 1.00
N ASN A 67 0.91 -5.85 1.04
CA ASN A 67 0.07 -5.79 -0.16
C ASN A 67 0.08 -7.12 -0.95
N LEU A 68 -0.36 -8.19 -0.29
CA LEU A 68 -0.36 -9.56 -0.80
C LEU A 68 -1.08 -9.70 -2.15
N SER A 69 -2.19 -8.97 -2.37
CA SER A 69 -2.90 -8.97 -3.65
C SER A 69 -2.18 -8.19 -4.75
N ASN A 70 -1.16 -7.38 -4.43
CA ASN A 70 -0.60 -6.38 -5.34
C ASN A 70 -1.68 -5.42 -5.88
N GLU A 71 -2.55 -4.95 -4.98
CA GLU A 71 -3.56 -3.95 -5.32
C GLU A 71 -2.86 -2.61 -5.58
N GLU A 72 -3.16 -1.97 -6.70
CA GLU A 72 -2.74 -0.60 -6.95
C GLU A 72 -3.69 0.36 -6.23
N TYR A 73 -3.14 1.28 -5.44
CA TYR A 73 -3.92 2.22 -4.63
C TYR A 73 -3.16 3.53 -4.42
N MET A 74 -3.90 4.56 -4.04
CA MET A 74 -3.35 5.89 -3.78
C MET A 74 -3.88 6.44 -2.45
N GLY A 75 -3.04 7.23 -1.78
CA GLY A 75 -3.42 7.93 -0.54
C GLY A 75 -4.00 9.32 -0.81
N ARG A 76 -3.39 10.05 -1.75
CA ARG A 76 -3.75 11.39 -2.19
C ARG A 76 -3.47 11.54 -3.70
N PRO A 77 -3.98 12.59 -4.37
CA PRO A 77 -3.57 12.94 -5.72
C PRO A 77 -2.06 12.89 -5.91
N GLY A 78 -1.60 12.08 -6.87
CA GLY A 78 -0.17 11.90 -7.19
C GLY A 78 0.61 10.99 -6.24
N ASP A 79 0.01 10.52 -5.15
CA ASP A 79 0.65 9.64 -4.16
C ASP A 79 0.22 8.18 -4.38
N ILE A 80 0.79 7.57 -5.43
CA ILE A 80 0.64 6.13 -5.70
C ILE A 80 1.47 5.38 -4.66
N GLN A 81 0.80 4.51 -3.91
CA GLN A 81 1.41 3.80 -2.80
C GLN A 81 2.22 2.59 -3.28
N PRO A 82 3.15 2.07 -2.45
CA PRO A 82 4.03 0.99 -2.85
C PRO A 82 3.28 -0.27 -3.33
N PRO A 83 3.80 -0.94 -4.38
CA PRO A 83 3.30 -2.24 -4.81
C PRO A 83 3.61 -3.32 -3.76
N ARG A 84 3.32 -4.58 -4.08
CA ARG A 84 3.67 -5.72 -3.22
C ARG A 84 5.15 -5.66 -2.80
N HIS A 85 5.39 -5.82 -1.50
CA HIS A 85 6.74 -5.80 -0.94
C HIS A 85 6.97 -7.03 -0.05
N ILE A 86 8.09 -7.72 -0.27
CA ILE A 86 8.48 -8.93 0.47
C ILE A 86 9.77 -8.62 1.22
N SER A 87 9.77 -8.82 2.53
CA SER A 87 10.95 -8.63 3.38
C SER A 87 11.27 -9.90 4.16
N LEU A 88 12.55 -10.27 4.16
CA LEU A 88 13.13 -11.27 5.04
C LEU A 88 13.94 -10.56 6.14
N ARG A 89 13.78 -11.00 7.38
CA ARG A 89 14.52 -10.49 8.53
C ARG A 89 15.10 -11.67 9.30
N VAL A 90 16.37 -11.57 9.67
CA VAL A 90 17.00 -12.44 10.65
C VAL A 90 17.33 -11.58 11.87
N SER A 91 16.94 -12.03 13.06
CA SER A 91 17.19 -11.33 14.32
C SER A 91 17.94 -12.25 15.26
N GLY A 92 18.91 -11.68 15.99
CA GLY A 92 19.70 -12.37 17.00
C GLY A 92 19.91 -11.48 18.21
N ARG A 93 19.85 -12.04 19.43
CA ARG A 93 20.38 -11.40 20.64
C ARG A 93 21.73 -12.04 20.97
N LEU A 94 22.75 -11.19 21.07
CA LEU A 94 24.09 -11.54 21.56
C LEU A 94 24.11 -11.56 23.09
#